data_AF-I4VJJ6-F1
#
_entry.id   AF-I4VJJ6-F1
#
_cell.length_a   1.000
_cell.length_b   1.000
_cell.length_c   1.000
_cell.angle_alpha   90.00
_cell.angle_beta   90.00
_cell.angle_gamma   90.00
#
_symmetry.space_group_name_H-M   'P 1'
#
loop_
_entity.id
_entity.type
_entity.pdbx_description
1 polymer ?
#
loop_
_entity_poly.entity_id
_entity_poly.type
_entity_poly.pdbx_seq_one_letter_code
_entity_poly.pdbx_strand_id
1 'polypeptide(L)' 'ETFDRTGYIHELTATAVVFPDLKNADLQKAYGVLGEAELLKAMLYVGEFATLAQAVQELSGLDVDINEEIEEVKNA' A
#
# COMPACT_ATOMS: atom_id res chain seq x y z
N GLU A 1 9.18 -15.35 -14.21
CA GLU A 1 8.39 -14.15 -13.90
C GLU A 1 8.44 -13.97 -12.39
N THR A 2 8.90 -12.82 -11.89
CA THR A 2 8.99 -12.56 -10.45
C THR A 2 7.81 -11.69 -10.08
N PHE A 3 7.01 -12.13 -9.12
CA PHE A 3 5.86 -11.36 -8.64
C PHE A 3 6.34 -10.16 -7.81
N ASP A 4 5.97 -8.94 -8.22
CA ASP A 4 6.24 -7.72 -7.45
C ASP A 4 5.20 -7.56 -6.34
N ARG A 5 5.51 -8.20 -5.20
CA ARG A 5 4.68 -8.15 -4.01
C ARG A 5 4.51 -6.73 -3.46
N THR A 6 5.57 -5.94 -3.48
CA THR A 6 5.58 -4.59 -2.92
C THR A 6 4.67 -3.68 -3.73
N GLY A 7 4.77 -3.73 -5.06
CA GLY A 7 3.85 -3.03 -5.95
C GLY A 7 2.40 -3.44 -5.73
N TYR A 8 2.14 -4.74 -5.61
CA TYR A 8 0.80 -5.26 -5.33
C TYR A 8 0.18 -4.68 -4.04
N ILE A 9 0.92 -4.70 -2.93
CA ILE A 9 0.42 -4.17 -1.64
C ILE A 9 0.15 -2.66 -1.75
N HIS A 10 1.01 -1.91 -2.43
CA HIS A 10 0.80 -0.47 -2.61
C HIS A 10 -0.46 -0.15 -3.41
N GLU A 11 -0.68 -0.84 -4.53
CA GLU A 11 -1.85 -0.64 -5.39
C GLU A 11 -3.14 -1.10 -4.71
N LEU A 12 -3.09 -2.22 -3.98
CA LEU A 12 -4.21 -2.71 -3.16
C LEU A 12 -4.60 -1.67 -2.11
N THR A 13 -3.61 -1.14 -1.39
CA THR A 13 -3.82 -0.14 -0.34
C THR A 13 -4.41 1.14 -0.93
N ALA A 14 -3.88 1.63 -2.05
CA ALA A 14 -4.39 2.81 -2.74
C ALA A 14 -5.84 2.65 -3.20
N THR A 15 -6.15 1.51 -3.82
CA THR A 15 -7.49 1.21 -4.33
C THR A 15 -8.53 1.13 -3.20
N ALA A 16 -8.13 0.74 -2.00
CA ALA A 16 -9.03 0.64 -0.84
C ALA A 16 -9.38 2.01 -0.21
N VAL A 17 -8.66 3.08 -0.55
CA VAL A 17 -8.93 4.42 0.00
C VAL A 17 -10.06 5.09 -0.77
N VAL A 18 -11.21 5.25 -0.10
CA VAL A 18 -12.39 5.93 -0.67
C VAL A 18 -12.32 7.45 -0.50
N PHE A 19 -11.75 7.92 0.62
CA PHE A 19 -11.57 9.34 0.89
C PHE A 19 -10.22 9.58 1.58
N PRO A 20 -9.41 10.56 1.12
CA PRO A 20 -9.66 11.43 -0.03
C PRO A 20 -9.63 10.68 -1.36
N ASP A 21 -10.22 11.26 -2.42
CA ASP A 21 -10.16 10.69 -3.77
C ASP A 21 -8.73 10.80 -4.32
N LEU A 22 -8.00 9.68 -4.28
CA LEU A 22 -6.61 9.64 -4.73
C LEU A 22 -6.47 9.85 -6.25
N LYS A 23 -7.54 9.68 -7.03
CA LYS A 23 -7.56 9.97 -8.47
C LYS A 23 -7.74 11.46 -8.78
N ASN A 24 -8.01 12.28 -7.76
CA ASN A 24 -8.19 13.71 -7.93
C ASN A 24 -6.88 14.35 -8.45
N ALA A 25 -6.94 14.90 -9.67
CA ALA A 25 -5.79 15.47 -10.34
C ALA A 25 -5.23 16.72 -9.62
N ASP A 26 -6.09 17.54 -9.01
CA ASP A 26 -5.65 18.72 -8.26
C ASP A 26 -4.94 18.32 -6.98
N LEU A 27 -5.40 17.27 -6.29
CA LEU A 27 -4.74 16.71 -5.12
C LEU A 27 -3.37 16.13 -5.48
N GLN A 28 -3.28 15.27 -6.49
CA GLN A 28 -2.00 14.74 -6.96
C GLN A 28 -1.01 15.85 -7.35
N LYS A 29 -1.50 16.89 -8.04
CA LYS A 29 -0.72 18.07 -8.42
C LYS A 29 -0.25 18.86 -7.20
N ALA A 30 -1.09 19.01 -6.18
CA ALA A 30 -0.73 19.71 -4.93
C ALA A 30 0.43 19.01 -4.19
N TYR A 31 0.50 17.68 -4.29
CA TYR A 31 1.59 16.88 -3.75
C TYR A 31 2.76 16.67 -4.72
N GLY A 32 2.64 17.10 -5.98
CA GLY A 32 3.70 17.01 -6.99
C GLY A 32 3.99 15.58 -7.48
N VAL A 33 3.03 14.67 -7.34
CA VAL A 33 3.15 13.27 -7.73
C VAL A 33 2.11 12.89 -8.77
N LEU A 34 2.31 11.74 -9.43
CA LEU A 34 1.36 11.15 -10.35
C LEU A 34 1.14 9.68 -9.95
N GLY A 35 -0.12 9.31 -9.73
CA GLY A 35 -0.53 7.97 -9.30
C GLY A 35 -0.99 7.90 -7.84
N GLU A 36 -1.94 7.02 -7.59
CA GLU A 36 -2.62 6.89 -6.28
C GLU A 36 -1.67 6.34 -5.19
N ALA A 37 -0.88 5.32 -5.54
CA ALA A 37 0.11 4.74 -4.63
C ALA A 37 1.23 5.74 -4.26
N GLU A 38 1.71 6.52 -5.22
CA GLU A 38 2.72 7.57 -4.96
C GLU A 38 2.13 8.74 -4.16
N LEU A 39 0.86 9.08 -4.39
CA LEU A 39 0.14 10.03 -3.57
C LEU A 39 0.04 9.57 -2.11
N LEU A 40 -0.31 8.31 -1.85
CA LEU A 40 -0.33 7.81 -0.47
C LEU A 40 1.04 7.86 0.20
N LYS A 41 2.12 7.52 -0.52
CA LYS A 41 3.49 7.61 0.01
C LYS A 41 3.92 9.05 0.29
N ALA A 42 3.42 10.01 -0.49
CA ALA A 42 3.67 11.43 -0.27
C ALA A 42 2.83 11.99 0.91
N MET A 43 1.66 11.42 1.16
CA MET A 43 0.74 11.86 2.21
C MET A 43 1.07 11.27 3.59
N LEU A 44 1.54 10.02 3.65
CA LEU A 44 1.67 9.26 4.89
C LEU A 44 3.13 9.01 5.24
N TYR A 45 3.44 9.05 6.53
CA TYR A 45 4.69 8.51 7.04
C TYR A 45 4.72 6.99 6.88
N VAL A 46 5.92 6.40 6.85
CA VAL A 46 6.13 4.96 6.66
C VAL A 46 5.29 4.10 7.63
N GLY A 47 5.18 4.51 8.90
CA GLY A 47 4.39 3.78 9.91
C GLY A 47 2.88 3.91 9.70
N GLU A 48 2.40 5.05 9.23
CA GLU A 48 0.98 5.27 8.91
C GLU A 48 0.58 4.46 7.68
N PHE A 49 1.42 4.46 6.65
CA PHE A 49 1.22 3.64 5.47
C PHE A 49 1.18 2.15 5.83
N ALA A 50 2.12 1.68 6.64
CA ALA A 50 2.15 0.28 7.10
C ALA A 50 0.87 -0.10 7.86
N THR A 51 0.40 0.78 8.74
CA THR A 51 -0.85 0.58 9.50
C THR A 51 -2.06 0.51 8.57
N LEU A 52 -2.13 1.38 7.56
CA LEU A 52 -3.21 1.36 6.56
C LEU A 52 -3.16 0.10 5.71
N ALA A 53 -1.99 -0.29 5.20
CA ALA A 53 -1.81 -1.47 4.38
C ALA A 53 -2.18 -2.75 5.14
N GLN A 54 -1.86 -2.84 6.43
CA GLN A 54 -2.29 -3.94 7.29
C GLN A 54 -3.82 -3.97 7.41
N ALA A 55 -4.46 -2.85 7.76
CA ALA A 55 -5.91 -2.77 7.89
C ALA A 55 -6.64 -3.15 6.59
N VAL A 56 -6.12 -2.72 5.43
CA VAL A 56 -6.68 -3.08 4.11
C VAL A 56 -6.59 -4.58 3.84
N GLN A 57 -5.45 -5.20 4.19
CA GLN A 57 -5.25 -6.64 4.00
C GLN A 57 -6.19 -7.46 4.91
N GLU A 58 -6.30 -7.09 6.19
CA GLU A 58 -7.24 -7.70 7.15
C GLU A 58 -8.69 -7.59 6.64
N LEU A 59 -9.12 -6.40 6.20
CA LEU A 59 -10.46 -6.17 5.65
C LEU A 59 -10.73 -6.98 4.38
N SER A 60 -9.69 -7.23 3.57
CA SER A 60 -9.80 -8.00 2.33
C SER A 60 -9.81 -9.51 2.57
N GLY A 61 -9.68 -9.97 3.82
CA GLY A 61 -9.50 -11.39 4.15
C GLY A 61 -8.16 -11.95 3.67
N LEU A 62 -7.21 -11.07 3.37
CA LEU A 62 -5.84 -11.36 3.00
C LEU A 62 -4.94 -11.19 4.23
N ASP A 63 -5.40 -11.60 5.41
CA ASP A 63 -4.62 -11.56 6.63
C ASP A 63 -3.40 -12.49 6.46
N VAL A 64 -2.36 -11.93 5.85
CA VAL A 64 -1.06 -12.56 5.70
C VAL A 64 -0.42 -12.37 7.06
N ASP A 65 -0.30 -13.47 7.80
CA ASP A 65 0.49 -13.50 9.02
C ASP A 65 1.90 -13.02 8.65
N ILE A 66 2.18 -11.74 8.89
CA ILE A 66 3.44 -11.06 8.54
C ILE A 66 4.65 -11.79 9.17
N ASN A 67 4.40 -12.66 10.15
CA ASN A 67 5.42 -13.50 10.76
C ASN A 67 5.77 -14.77 9.96
N GLU A 68 4.87 -15.30 9.12
CA GLU A 68 5.15 -16.53 8.35
C GLU A 68 6.16 -16.29 7.21
N GLU A 69 6.24 -15.07 6.68
CA GLU A 69 7.09 -14.79 5.52
C GLU A 69 8.55 -14.44 5.84
N ILE A 70 8.86 -14.15 7.09
CA ILE A 70 10.24 -13.92 7.53
C ILE A 70 11.01 -15.25 7.65
N GLU A 71 10.32 -16.36 7.91
CA GLU A 71 10.92 -17.70 8.02
C GLU A 71 11.29 -18.31 6.65
N GLU A 72 10.58 -17.97 5.56
CA GLU A 72 10.92 -18.49 4.22
C GLU A 72 12.13 -17.81 3.57
N VAL A 73 12.41 -16.53 3.89
CA VAL A 73 13.58 -15.82 3.32
C VAL A 73 14.91 -16.26 3.96
N LYS A 74 14.86 -16.82 5.18
CA LYS A 74 16.07 -17.31 5.89
C LYS A 74 16.47 -18.74 5.51
N ASN A 75 15.63 -19.46 4.75
CA ASN A 75 15.85 -20.86 4.36
C ASN A 75 16.10 -21.05 2.84
N ALA A 76 16.37 -19.96 2.11
CA ALA A 76 16.76 -19.98 0.69
C ALA A 76 18.24 -19.62 0.50
#